data_AF-A0A9P6MH35-F1
#
_entry.id   AF-A0A9P6MH35-F1
#
_cell.length_a   1.000
_cell.length_b   1.000
_cell.length_c   1.000
_cell.angle_alpha   90.00
_cell.angle_beta   90.00
_cell.angle_gamma   90.00
#
_symmetry.space_group_name_H-M   'P 1'
#
loop_
_entity.id
_entity.type
_entity.pdbx_description
1 polymer ?
#
loop_
_entity_poly.entity_id
_entity_poly.type
_entity_poly.pdbx_seq_one_letter_code
_entity_poly.pdbx_strand_id
1 'polypeptide(L)'
;MYQQYQQQPPPQALGGQANGSSQNRDAVDPIVARQLYRNELATLTFNSKPIITSLTIAAGDNVSVCKVIVQTIEERLRTAPPNQKLPTLYLIDSIIKNVGGPY
;
A
#
# COMPACT_ATOMS: atom_id res chain seq x y z
N MET A 1 -23.97 -58.90 -17.43
CA MET A 1 -25.35 -58.43 -17.21
C MET A 1 -25.30 -57.02 -16.64
N TYR A 2 -25.06 -56.05 -17.53
CA TYR A 2 -25.03 -54.63 -17.17
C TYR A 2 -26.46 -54.16 -16.88
N GLN A 3 -26.78 -53.92 -15.61
CA GLN A 3 -28.03 -53.29 -15.23
C GLN A 3 -27.92 -51.78 -15.42
N GLN A 4 -28.49 -51.33 -16.55
CA GLN A 4 -29.53 -50.30 -16.58
C GLN A 4 -29.21 -48.95 -15.91
N TYR A 5 -28.56 -48.07 -16.68
CA TYR A 5 -28.66 -46.62 -16.48
C TYR A 5 -30.12 -46.18 -16.75
N GLN A 6 -30.93 -46.08 -15.70
CA GLN A 6 -32.15 -45.29 -15.77
C GLN A 6 -31.77 -43.80 -15.78
N GLN A 7 -31.96 -43.17 -16.94
CA GLN A 7 -31.87 -41.73 -17.11
C GLN A 7 -32.99 -41.03 -16.33
N GLN A 8 -32.63 -40.14 -15.40
CA GLN A 8 -33.54 -39.14 -14.84
C GLN A 8 -33.33 -37.82 -15.60
N PRO A 9 -34.40 -37.08 -15.98
CA PRO A 9 -34.26 -35.78 -16.63
C PRO A 9 -33.65 -34.74 -15.66
N PRO A 10 -32.90 -33.75 -16.18
CA PRO A 10 -32.24 -32.76 -15.35
C PRO A 10 -33.26 -31.82 -14.69
N PRO A 11 -33.14 -31.50 -13.39
CA PRO A 11 -33.88 -30.39 -12.80
C PRO A 11 -33.35 -29.06 -13.39
N GLN A 12 -34.22 -28.36 -14.11
CA GLN A 12 -33.98 -27.03 -14.63
C GLN A 12 -34.02 -25.98 -13.50
N ALA A 13 -32.94 -25.21 -13.42
CA ALA A 13 -32.82 -23.84 -12.93
C ALA A 13 -33.61 -23.40 -11.69
N LEU A 14 -32.90 -23.19 -10.57
CA LEU A 14 -33.16 -22.06 -9.70
C LEU A 14 -31.93 -21.17 -9.63
N GLY A 15 -32.16 -19.87 -9.82
CA GLY A 15 -31.16 -18.85 -10.01
C GLY A 15 -30.13 -18.75 -8.88
N GLY A 16 -28.91 -18.46 -9.31
CA GLY A 16 -27.84 -17.98 -8.46
C GLY A 16 -26.89 -17.22 -9.36
N GLN A 17 -27.23 -15.98 -9.68
CA GLN A 17 -26.21 -15.00 -10.06
C GLN A 17 -25.30 -14.82 -8.83
N ALA A 18 -24.33 -15.71 -8.66
CA ALA A 18 -23.19 -15.45 -7.82
C ALA A 18 -22.32 -14.47 -8.61
N ASN A 19 -22.73 -13.20 -8.55
CA ASN A 19 -21.90 -12.08 -8.93
C ASN A 19 -20.71 -12.14 -7.97
N GLY A 20 -19.66 -12.83 -8.42
CA GLY A 20 -18.37 -12.84 -7.77
C GLY A 20 -17.79 -11.45 -7.87
N SER A 21 -18.25 -10.56 -6.99
CA SER A 21 -17.51 -9.40 -6.55
C SER A 21 -16.26 -9.93 -5.83
N SER A 22 -15.32 -10.50 -6.59
CA SER A 22 -13.97 -10.71 -6.11
C SER A 22 -13.37 -9.33 -6.02
N GLN A 23 -13.54 -8.78 -4.82
CA GLN A 23 -13.17 -7.45 -4.40
C GLN A 23 -11.83 -7.06 -5.00
N ASN A 24 -11.93 -6.03 -5.84
CA ASN A 24 -10.87 -5.14 -6.27
C ASN A 24 -9.96 -4.89 -5.06
N ARG A 25 -8.78 -5.53 -5.05
CA ARG A 25 -7.82 -5.38 -3.94
C ARG A 25 -7.54 -3.89 -3.78
N ASP A 26 -7.84 -3.42 -2.58
CA ASP A 26 -7.97 -2.03 -2.17
C ASP A 26 -6.90 -1.15 -2.80
N ALA A 27 -7.25 -0.49 -3.90
CA ALA A 27 -6.45 0.59 -4.43
C ALA A 27 -6.45 1.68 -3.36
N VAL A 28 -5.36 1.77 -2.60
CA VAL A 28 -5.23 2.78 -1.55
C VAL A 28 -5.42 4.15 -2.18
N ASP A 29 -6.42 4.89 -1.69
CA ASP A 29 -6.70 6.23 -2.17
C ASP A 29 -5.46 7.12 -2.03
N PRO A 30 -4.91 7.68 -3.14
CA PRO A 30 -3.66 8.43 -3.10
C PRO A 30 -3.70 9.65 -2.17
N ILE A 31 -4.89 10.24 -1.99
CA ILE A 31 -5.11 11.38 -1.10
C ILE A 31 -4.96 10.96 0.36
N VAL A 32 -5.54 9.81 0.72
CA VAL A 32 -5.48 9.27 2.10
C VAL A 32 -4.05 8.85 2.42
N ALA A 33 -3.38 8.14 1.50
CA ALA A 33 -1.98 7.76 1.65
C ALA A 33 -1.07 8.98 1.89
N ARG A 34 -1.24 10.05 1.09
CA ARG A 34 -0.51 11.31 1.28
C ARG A 34 -0.66 11.87 2.69
N GLN A 35 -1.91 11.97 3.17
CA GLN A 35 -2.20 12.59 4.46
C GLN A 35 -1.61 11.79 5.62
N LEU A 36 -1.80 10.47 5.62
CA LEU A 36 -1.24 9.59 6.64
C LEU A 36 0.29 9.66 6.65
N TYR A 37 0.91 9.54 5.49
CA TYR A 37 2.36 9.59 5.36
C TYR A 37 2.93 10.95 5.80
N ARG A 38 2.28 12.05 5.42
CA ARG A 38 2.67 13.40 5.83
C ARG A 38 2.58 13.60 7.35
N ASN A 39 1.52 13.09 7.98
CA ASN A 39 1.32 13.20 9.43
C ASN A 39 2.39 12.43 10.20
N GLU A 40 2.70 11.21 9.78
CA GLU A 40 3.75 10.41 10.41
C GLU A 40 5.14 11.01 10.16
N LEU A 41 5.41 11.46 8.93
CA LEU A 41 6.64 12.17 8.58
C LEU A 41 6.84 13.47 9.39
N ALA A 42 5.75 14.13 9.79
CA ALA A 42 5.83 15.32 10.64
C ALA A 42 6.42 15.02 12.03
N THR A 43 6.24 13.79 12.53
CA THR A 43 6.77 13.33 13.82
C THR A 43 8.28 13.02 13.78
N LEU A 44 8.85 12.83 12.58
CA LEU A 44 10.29 12.63 12.37
C LEU A 44 11.05 13.95 12.58
N THR A 45 11.20 14.33 13.84
CA THR A 45 11.84 15.58 14.28
C THR A 45 13.31 15.39 14.69
N PHE A 46 13.71 14.15 14.97
CA PHE A 46 15.08 13.72 15.24
C PHE A 46 15.31 12.35 14.58
N ASN A 47 16.55 11.88 14.56
CA ASN A 47 16.89 10.58 13.98
C ASN A 47 16.29 9.43 14.80
N SER A 48 15.04 9.08 14.49
CA SER A 48 14.26 8.08 15.21
C SER A 48 14.16 6.81 14.38
N LYS A 49 14.93 5.78 14.75
CA LYS A 49 14.90 4.47 14.08
C LYS A 49 13.48 3.89 14.01
N PRO A 50 12.65 3.90 15.08
CA PRO A 50 11.28 3.38 14.99
C PRO A 50 10.41 4.08 13.95
N ILE A 51 10.50 5.42 13.86
CA ILE A 51 9.70 6.21 12.91
C ILE A 51 10.21 5.97 11.48
N ILE A 52 11.53 5.93 11.29
CA ILE A 52 12.14 5.63 9.97
C ILE A 52 11.73 4.24 9.51
N THR A 53 11.77 3.23 10.38
CA THR A 53 11.33 1.87 10.05
C THR A 53 9.84 1.84 9.71
N SER A 54 8.98 2.50 10.49
CA SER A 54 7.53 2.55 10.24
C SER A 54 7.21 3.19 8.88
N LEU A 55 7.79 4.35 8.60
CA LEU A 55 7.64 5.04 7.30
C LEU A 55 8.22 4.25 6.12
N THR A 56 9.28 3.45 6.36
CA THR A 56 9.85 2.56 5.34
C THR A 56 8.90 1.40 5.03
N ILE A 57 8.32 0.77 6.06
CA ILE A 57 7.32 -0.29 5.90
C ILE A 57 6.09 0.26 5.17
N ALA A 58 5.58 1.43 5.60
CA ALA A 58 4.45 2.08 4.94
C ALA A 58 4.73 2.39 3.46
N ALA A 59 5.96 2.79 3.09
CA ALA A 59 6.33 2.98 1.69
C ALA A 59 6.36 1.65 0.90
N GLY A 60 6.81 0.56 1.55
CA GLY A 60 6.80 -0.79 0.98
C GLY A 60 5.41 -1.37 0.76
N ASP A 61 4.45 -1.07 1.64
CA ASP A 61 3.07 -1.54 1.49
C ASP A 61 2.28 -0.75 0.43
N ASN A 62 2.71 0.49 0.16
CA ASN A 62 1.99 1.44 -0.69
C ASN A 62 2.73 1.77 -2.00
N VAL A 63 3.42 0.79 -2.61
CA VAL A 63 4.21 0.99 -3.85
C VAL A 63 3.37 1.53 -5.01
N SER A 64 2.07 1.20 -5.06
CA SER A 64 1.12 1.70 -6.06
C SER A 64 1.01 3.23 -6.10
N VAL A 65 1.25 3.89 -4.96
CA VAL A 65 1.21 5.35 -4.80
C VAL A 65 2.59 5.96 -4.51
N CYS A 66 3.66 5.26 -4.88
CA CYS A 66 5.06 5.67 -4.66
C CYS A 66 5.33 7.14 -5.03
N LYS A 67 4.84 7.60 -6.18
CA LYS A 67 4.98 9.00 -6.64
C LYS A 67 4.45 10.02 -5.64
N VAL A 68 3.35 9.70 -4.96
CA VAL A 68 2.73 10.59 -3.96
C VAL A 68 3.56 10.63 -2.68
N ILE A 69 4.11 9.50 -2.28
CA ILE A 69 5.01 9.39 -1.12
C ILE A 69 6.29 10.19 -1.38
N VAL A 70 6.91 10.02 -2.55
CA VAL A 70 8.11 10.78 -2.95
C VAL A 70 7.85 12.29 -2.91
N GLN A 71 6.76 12.75 -3.53
CA GLN A 71 6.39 14.17 -3.49
C GLN A 71 6.23 14.71 -2.06
N THR A 72 5.68 13.90 -1.15
CA THR A 72 5.49 14.28 0.25
C THR A 72 6.84 14.41 0.98
N ILE A 73 7.78 13.50 0.70
CA ILE A 73 9.14 13.55 1.26
C ILE A 73 9.91 14.76 0.71
N GLU A 74 9.82 15.03 -0.59
CA GLU A 74 10.47 16.20 -1.21
C GLU A 74 9.94 17.52 -0.63
N GLU A 75 8.63 17.63 -0.44
CA GLU A 75 8.01 18.80 0.19
C GLU A 75 8.53 18.99 1.63
N ARG A 76 8.63 17.89 2.40
CA ARG A 76 9.23 17.92 3.74
C ARG A 76 10.68 18.37 3.70
N LEU A 77 11.50 17.83 2.79
CA LEU A 77 12.92 18.19 2.70
C LEU A 77 13.13 19.67 2.34
N ARG A 78 12.22 20.24 1.54
CA ARG A 78 12.23 21.66 1.16
C ARG A 78 11.81 22.58 2.30
N THR A 79 10.78 22.19 3.06
CA THR A 79 10.13 23.05 4.08
C THR A 79 10.65 22.84 5.50
N ALA A 80 11.27 21.69 5.80
CA ALA A 80 11.73 21.36 7.13
C ALA A 80 12.92 22.21 7.59
N PRO A 81 13.02 22.51 8.91
CA PRO A 81 14.17 23.19 9.47
C PRO A 81 15.46 22.35 9.29
N PRO A 82 16.66 22.97 9.29
CA PRO A 82 17.91 22.27 8.99
C PRO A 82 18.19 21.02 9.82
N ASN A 83 17.84 21.02 11.11
CA ASN A 83 18.01 19.88 12.02
C ASN A 83 17.13 18.66 11.70
N GLN A 84 16.05 18.85 10.93
CA GLN A 84 15.13 17.78 10.52
C GLN A 84 15.43 17.23 9.12
N LYS A 85 16.31 17.89 8.36
CA LYS A 85 16.72 17.42 7.02
C LYS A 85 17.52 16.13 7.08
N LEU A 86 18.42 16.01 8.06
CA LEU A 86 19.22 14.80 8.24
C LEU A 86 18.36 13.55 8.53
N PRO A 87 17.42 13.57 9.50
CA PRO A 87 16.44 12.49 9.67
C PRO A 87 15.67 12.13 8.40
N THR A 88 15.28 13.15 7.61
CA THR A 88 14.56 12.94 6.34
C THR A 88 15.43 12.24 5.29
N LEU A 89 16.73 12.58 5.21
CA LEU A 89 17.68 11.90 4.34
C LEU A 89 17.90 10.43 4.76
N TYR A 90 17.93 10.14 6.07
CA TYR A 90 17.99 8.76 6.55
C TYR A 90 16.76 7.94 6.19
N LEU A 91 15.57 8.57 6.15
CA LEU A 91 14.37 7.91 5.65
C LEU A 91 14.50 7.56 4.17
N ILE A 92 14.94 8.49 3.33
CA ILE A 92 15.14 8.26 1.88
C ILE A 92 16.11 7.08 1.68
N ASP A 93 17.25 7.10 2.37
CA ASP A 93 18.24 6.03 2.32
C ASP A 93 17.64 4.68 2.78
N SER A 94 16.84 4.67 3.84
CA SER A 94 16.15 3.46 4.31
C SER A 94 15.16 2.92 3.27
N ILE A 95 14.37 3.77 2.62
CA ILE A 95 13.42 3.36 1.57
C ILE A 95 14.16 2.77 0.37
N ILE A 96 15.20 3.44 -0.11
CA ILE A 96 16.00 2.97 -1.25
C ILE A 96 16.63 1.60 -0.95
N LYS A 97 17.18 1.42 0.26
CA LYS A 97 17.85 0.16 0.64
C LYS A 97 16.89 -1.01 0.87
N ASN A 98 15.73 -0.77 1.47
CA ASN A 98 14.85 -1.85 1.95
C ASN A 98 13.64 -2.09 1.04
N VAL A 99 13.16 -1.07 0.34
CA VAL A 99 12.03 -1.18 -0.59
C VAL A 99 12.54 -1.26 -2.02
N GLY A 100 13.47 -0.38 -2.40
CA GLY A 100 13.96 -0.27 -3.77
C GLY A 100 12.82 0.07 -4.74
N GLY A 101 12.72 -0.64 -5.86
CA GLY A 101 11.59 -0.49 -6.79
C GLY A 101 11.47 0.92 -7.40
N PRO A 102 10.26 1.40 -7.76
CA PRO A 102 10.06 2.66 -8.50
C PRO A 102 10.32 3.95 -7.69
N TYR A 103 11.00 3.85 -6.53
CA TYR A 103 11.31 4.95 -5.61
C TYR A 103 12.67 5.60 -5.89
#